data_AF-A0A973L8X5-F1
#
_entry.id   AF-A0A973L8X5-F1
#
_cell.length_a   1.000
_cell.length_b   1.000
_cell.length_c   1.000
_cell.angle_alpha   90.00
_cell.angle_beta   90.00
_cell.angle_gamma   90.00
#
_symmetry.space_group_name_H-M   'P 1'
#
loop_
_entity.id
_entity.type
_entity.pdbx_description
1 polymer ?
#
loop_
_entity_poly.entity_id
_entity_poly.type
_entity_poly.pdbx_seq_one_letter_code
_entity_poly.pdbx_strand_id
1 'polypeptide(L)'
;MNEPRYQNETTAENTAGTVFRQWEDTVGAYIKNLDPNHMIDNGIEGQASSYGYGSDNGVPYVHECQSSYIDFCTAHIYPTESWANLSTSATQSLISAYANDAHATVGKPFFLGEFNTSTSTRATYWPAIYSTLESTNSDADAFWWYENSAKDGNYGVMHGDAVLSVFTAHSNADKAKSGTGTGTGTVTVTNPGSQTSTVGTAASVQIHAADSASGTLSYTATGLPAGLAISAATGLISGTPTTAGTSSVTVTATDSTGPSDSAVFTWTVNPGGTGSPCSATYHVDNQWGYGFTATVTVTNTGTVATKGWKVSWTWAGNQQVSNMWNANGVQSGTGVTATNMAYNNVIAPGGNTSFGFQAGFSGTNPTPTLTCTVS
;
A
#
# COMPACT_ATOMS: atom_id res chain seq x y z
N MET A 1 8.75 4.71 -34.72
CA MET A 1 8.31 4.33 -36.10
C MET A 1 8.82 2.92 -36.34
N ASN A 2 8.37 2.19 -37.37
CA ASN A 2 9.04 0.93 -37.70
C ASN A 2 10.23 1.20 -38.62
N GLU A 3 11.44 0.85 -38.18
CA GLU A 3 12.67 0.86 -38.98
C GLU A 3 12.93 2.18 -39.75
N PRO A 4 12.89 3.35 -39.08
CA PRO A 4 13.13 4.61 -39.78
C PRO A 4 14.58 4.70 -40.25
N ARG A 5 14.76 5.19 -41.49
CA ARG A 5 16.06 5.40 -42.11
C ARG A 5 16.09 6.72 -42.86
N TYR A 6 17.27 7.31 -42.95
CA TYR A 6 17.60 8.41 -43.85
C TYR A 6 18.67 7.93 -44.83
N GLN A 7 18.24 7.17 -45.84
CA GLN A 7 19.10 6.45 -46.79
C GLN A 7 18.94 7.02 -48.21
N ASN A 8 20.02 7.02 -49.00
CA ASN A 8 20.01 7.38 -50.44
C ASN A 8 19.64 8.84 -50.78
N GLU A 9 19.70 9.76 -49.82
CA GLU A 9 19.32 11.18 -50.05
C GLU A 9 20.46 12.02 -50.63
N THR A 10 21.72 11.82 -50.19
CA THR A 10 22.91 12.48 -50.79
C THR A 10 24.17 11.63 -50.64
N THR A 11 25.24 11.94 -51.38
CA THR A 11 26.55 11.26 -51.29
C THR A 11 27.29 11.45 -49.96
N ALA A 12 26.82 12.36 -49.11
CA ALA A 12 27.30 12.57 -47.76
C ALA A 12 26.15 12.29 -46.80
N GLU A 13 25.55 11.09 -46.93
CA GLU A 13 24.43 10.58 -46.11
C GLU A 13 24.55 11.11 -44.68
N ASN A 14 23.44 11.52 -44.07
CA ASN A 14 23.39 12.17 -42.76
C ASN A 14 23.87 11.22 -41.64
N THR A 15 25.11 10.77 -41.70
CA THR A 15 25.77 9.81 -40.82
C THR A 15 25.87 10.36 -39.40
N ALA A 16 25.76 11.68 -39.25
CA ALA A 16 25.66 12.35 -37.97
C ALA A 16 24.26 12.28 -37.33
N GLY A 17 23.23 11.75 -38.01
CA GLY A 17 21.88 11.57 -37.45
C GLY A 17 21.04 12.83 -37.32
N THR A 18 21.59 14.01 -37.61
CA THR A 18 20.97 15.32 -37.31
C THR A 18 19.51 15.50 -37.77
N VAL A 19 19.17 15.08 -38.98
CA VAL A 19 17.80 15.16 -39.52
C VAL A 19 16.83 14.26 -38.75
N PHE A 20 17.19 12.99 -38.56
CA PHE A 20 16.34 12.05 -37.85
C PHE A 20 16.21 12.46 -36.38
N ARG A 21 17.31 12.85 -35.73
CA ARG A 21 17.30 13.34 -34.37
C ARG A 21 16.41 14.56 -34.16
N GLN A 22 16.43 15.52 -35.10
CA GLN A 22 15.56 16.69 -35.02
C GLN A 22 14.07 16.30 -35.11
N TRP A 23 13.75 15.37 -36.02
CA TRP A 23 12.40 14.83 -36.14
C TRP A 23 11.99 14.07 -34.86
N GLU A 24 12.87 13.21 -34.35
CA GLU A 24 12.68 12.40 -33.16
C GLU A 24 12.40 13.27 -31.94
N ASP A 25 13.21 14.29 -31.68
CA ASP A 25 13.02 15.19 -30.55
C ASP A 25 11.72 16.00 -30.68
N THR A 26 11.36 16.43 -31.90
CA THR A 26 10.12 17.19 -32.15
C THR A 26 8.89 16.32 -31.89
N VAL A 27 8.88 15.08 -32.40
CA VAL A 27 7.76 14.16 -32.24
C VAL A 27 7.69 13.60 -30.83
N GLY A 28 8.83 13.27 -30.22
CA GLY A 28 8.93 12.83 -28.83
C GLY A 28 8.37 13.87 -27.86
N ALA A 29 8.73 15.15 -28.04
CA ALA A 29 8.16 16.25 -27.26
C ALA A 29 6.64 16.35 -27.42
N TYR A 30 6.14 16.21 -28.64
CA TYR A 30 4.71 16.22 -28.93
C TYR A 30 3.98 15.07 -28.24
N ILE A 31 4.51 13.84 -28.31
CA ILE A 31 3.93 12.66 -27.66
C ILE A 31 3.93 12.84 -26.14
N LYS A 32 5.06 13.22 -25.51
CA LYS A 32 5.13 13.42 -24.05
C LYS A 32 4.19 14.51 -23.54
N ASN A 33 3.89 15.52 -24.36
CA ASN A 33 2.89 16.53 -24.03
C ASN A 33 1.45 15.97 -24.03
N LEU A 34 1.16 14.96 -24.86
CA LEU A 34 -0.12 14.27 -24.87
C LEU A 34 -0.21 13.18 -23.80
N ASP A 35 0.89 12.48 -23.58
CA ASP A 35 0.98 11.33 -22.69
C ASP A 35 2.32 11.33 -21.94
N PRO A 36 2.36 11.90 -20.72
CA PRO A 36 3.58 11.94 -19.92
C PRO A 36 3.89 10.61 -19.22
N ASN A 37 3.00 9.62 -19.26
CA ASN A 37 3.09 8.41 -18.43
C ASN A 37 3.72 7.22 -19.18
N HIS A 38 3.65 7.20 -20.50
CA HIS A 38 4.13 6.07 -21.29
C HIS A 38 5.55 6.29 -21.82
N MET A 39 6.30 5.19 -21.95
CA MET A 39 7.63 5.20 -22.53
C MET A 39 7.57 5.37 -24.06
N ILE A 40 8.64 5.90 -24.64
CA ILE A 40 8.81 6.11 -26.07
C ILE A 40 10.13 5.49 -26.52
N ASP A 41 10.08 4.80 -27.66
CA ASP A 41 11.26 4.44 -28.46
C ASP A 41 11.18 5.07 -29.86
N ASN A 42 12.28 4.89 -30.61
CA ASN A 42 12.39 5.35 -31.99
C ASN A 42 12.21 4.23 -33.03
N GLY A 43 12.29 2.96 -32.61
CA GLY A 43 12.15 1.77 -33.46
C GLY A 43 13.24 1.60 -34.52
N ILE A 44 14.45 2.11 -34.25
CA ILE A 44 15.59 1.99 -35.17
C ILE A 44 16.12 0.55 -35.20
N GLU A 45 16.70 0.15 -36.32
CA GLU A 45 17.34 -1.17 -36.46
C GLU A 45 18.75 -1.22 -35.87
N GLY A 46 19.36 -0.04 -35.64
CA GLY A 46 20.75 0.08 -35.17
C GLY A 46 21.82 -0.13 -36.25
N GLN A 47 21.45 -0.19 -37.54
CA GLN A 47 22.41 -0.38 -38.64
C GLN A 47 23.49 0.70 -38.64
N ALA A 48 24.75 0.27 -38.61
CA ALA A 48 25.91 1.12 -38.86
C ALA A 48 27.11 0.28 -39.27
N SER A 49 27.91 0.82 -40.18
CA SER A 49 29.15 0.19 -40.64
C SER A 49 30.12 -0.07 -39.49
N SER A 50 30.13 0.78 -38.46
CA SER A 50 30.93 0.65 -37.25
C SER A 50 30.60 -0.59 -36.42
N TYR A 51 29.36 -1.08 -36.48
CA TYR A 51 28.93 -2.32 -35.82
C TYR A 51 29.10 -3.55 -36.71
N GLY A 52 29.56 -3.37 -37.95
CA GLY A 52 29.61 -4.44 -38.95
C GLY A 52 28.22 -4.96 -39.33
N TYR A 53 27.18 -4.13 -39.20
CA TYR A 53 25.79 -4.50 -39.44
C TYR A 53 25.07 -3.47 -40.29
N GLY A 54 24.77 -3.84 -41.54
CA GLY A 54 24.14 -2.96 -42.52
C GLY A 54 25.03 -1.81 -42.98
N SER A 55 24.40 -0.76 -43.51
CA SER A 55 25.05 0.48 -43.96
C SER A 55 24.69 1.66 -43.06
N ASP A 56 25.40 2.77 -43.22
CA ASP A 56 25.14 3.99 -42.46
C ASP A 56 23.89 4.72 -42.98
N ASN A 57 22.71 4.32 -42.51
CA ASN A 57 21.41 4.81 -43.00
C ASN A 57 20.95 6.11 -42.32
N GLY A 58 21.89 6.93 -41.86
CA GLY A 58 21.63 8.22 -41.23
C GLY A 58 20.87 8.18 -39.89
N VAL A 59 20.92 7.05 -39.18
CA VAL A 59 20.31 6.81 -37.85
C VAL A 59 21.33 6.19 -36.87
N PRO A 60 22.41 6.91 -36.54
CA PRO A 60 23.48 6.40 -35.67
C PRO A 60 22.97 6.01 -34.27
N TYR A 61 22.99 4.70 -33.98
CA TYR A 61 22.41 4.08 -32.78
C TYR A 61 22.59 4.88 -31.48
N VAL A 62 23.83 5.14 -31.07
CA VAL A 62 24.13 5.87 -29.82
C VAL A 62 23.56 7.28 -29.81
N HIS A 63 23.67 8.00 -30.94
CA HIS A 63 23.21 9.38 -31.03
C HIS A 63 21.69 9.49 -30.90
N GLU A 64 20.94 8.59 -31.55
CA GLU A 64 19.48 8.59 -31.46
C GLU A 64 19.01 8.14 -30.08
N CYS A 65 19.63 7.09 -29.55
CA CYS A 65 19.43 6.66 -28.16
C CYS A 65 19.63 7.78 -27.12
N GLN A 66 20.47 8.78 -27.39
CA GLN A 66 20.74 9.90 -26.48
C GLN A 66 19.63 10.96 -26.44
N SER A 67 18.55 10.83 -27.21
CA SER A 67 17.41 11.75 -27.10
C SER A 67 16.81 11.75 -25.70
N SER A 68 16.52 12.93 -25.16
CA SER A 68 15.83 13.05 -23.87
C SER A 68 14.39 12.53 -23.90
N TYR A 69 13.84 12.29 -25.10
CA TYR A 69 12.47 11.80 -25.28
C TYR A 69 12.38 10.30 -25.51
N ILE A 70 13.51 9.64 -25.77
CA ILE A 70 13.59 8.19 -25.92
C ILE A 70 13.93 7.58 -24.56
N ASP A 71 13.10 6.68 -24.06
CA ASP A 71 13.25 6.13 -22.70
C ASP A 71 14.18 4.90 -22.67
N PHE A 72 14.29 4.18 -23.79
CA PHE A 72 15.15 3.01 -23.94
C PHE A 72 15.69 2.88 -25.37
N CYS A 73 16.85 2.25 -25.49
CA CYS A 73 17.46 1.94 -26.78
C CYS A 73 16.80 0.73 -27.42
N THR A 74 16.61 0.76 -28.74
CA THR A 74 16.12 -0.39 -29.50
C THR A 74 16.96 -0.66 -30.74
N ALA A 75 17.01 -1.92 -31.15
CA ALA A 75 17.67 -2.40 -32.36
C ALA A 75 16.91 -3.61 -32.91
N HIS A 76 17.06 -3.87 -34.21
CA HIS A 76 16.46 -5.02 -34.90
C HIS A 76 17.57 -5.85 -35.56
N ILE A 77 17.54 -7.18 -35.40
CA ILE A 77 18.62 -8.07 -35.87
C ILE A 77 18.10 -9.20 -36.76
N TYR A 78 18.45 -9.13 -38.05
CA TYR A 78 18.16 -10.14 -39.06
C TYR A 78 19.47 -10.72 -39.63
N PRO A 79 20.20 -11.57 -38.88
CA PRO A 79 21.60 -11.86 -39.14
C PRO A 79 21.82 -12.70 -40.40
N THR A 80 20.82 -13.48 -40.83
CA THR A 80 20.92 -14.35 -42.02
C THR A 80 20.43 -13.69 -43.30
N GLU A 81 19.93 -12.46 -43.23
CA GLU A 81 19.57 -11.71 -44.43
C GLU A 81 20.83 -11.45 -45.28
N SER A 82 20.68 -11.43 -46.60
CA SER A 82 21.83 -11.35 -47.51
C SER A 82 22.65 -10.08 -47.35
N TRP A 83 22.04 -9.00 -46.86
CA TRP A 83 22.68 -7.72 -46.60
C TRP A 83 23.43 -7.69 -45.25
N ALA A 84 23.07 -8.55 -44.30
CA ALA A 84 23.71 -8.65 -42.99
C ALA A 84 24.78 -9.75 -42.98
N ASN A 85 24.41 -10.97 -43.41
CA ASN A 85 25.26 -12.15 -43.55
C ASN A 85 26.21 -12.40 -42.36
N LEU A 86 25.66 -12.27 -41.15
CA LEU A 86 26.40 -12.46 -39.90
C LEU A 86 26.48 -13.94 -39.55
N SER A 87 27.64 -14.38 -39.05
CA SER A 87 27.72 -15.64 -38.32
C SER A 87 27.01 -15.53 -36.97
N THR A 88 26.78 -16.67 -36.31
CA THR A 88 26.28 -16.68 -34.92
C THR A 88 27.18 -15.87 -33.98
N SER A 89 28.51 -16.06 -34.07
CA SER A 89 29.46 -15.31 -33.24
C SER A 89 29.42 -13.81 -33.49
N ALA A 90 29.31 -13.38 -34.77
CA ALA A 90 29.17 -11.97 -35.11
C ALA A 90 27.84 -11.38 -34.59
N THR A 91 26.76 -12.17 -34.65
CA THR A 91 25.45 -11.79 -34.08
C THR A 91 25.53 -11.56 -32.57
N GLN A 92 26.23 -12.45 -31.84
CA GLN A 92 26.43 -12.29 -30.40
C GLN A 92 27.28 -11.07 -30.07
N SER A 93 28.35 -10.81 -30.84
CA SER A 93 29.16 -9.60 -30.69
C SER A 93 28.35 -8.33 -30.94
N LEU A 94 27.47 -8.33 -31.93
CA LEU A 94 26.58 -7.21 -32.23
C LEU A 94 25.63 -6.90 -31.07
N ILE A 95 24.92 -7.91 -30.55
CA ILE A 95 24.01 -7.76 -29.40
C ILE A 95 24.77 -7.23 -28.18
N SER A 96 25.97 -7.76 -27.94
CA SER A 96 26.82 -7.32 -26.83
C SER A 96 27.24 -5.85 -26.97
N ALA A 97 27.53 -5.40 -28.20
CA ALA A 97 27.87 -4.01 -28.46
C ALA A 97 26.67 -3.08 -28.21
N TYR A 98 25.48 -3.43 -28.71
CA TYR A 98 24.27 -2.63 -28.48
C TYR A 98 23.89 -2.54 -27.00
N ALA A 99 23.93 -3.65 -26.28
CA ALA A 99 23.67 -3.68 -24.84
C ALA A 99 24.70 -2.82 -24.08
N ASN A 100 25.99 -3.00 -24.37
CA ASN A 100 27.05 -2.21 -23.74
C ASN A 100 26.90 -0.71 -24.03
N ASP A 101 26.62 -0.31 -25.26
CA ASP A 101 26.47 1.10 -25.59
C ASP A 101 25.21 1.70 -24.98
N ALA A 102 24.09 0.97 -24.96
CA ALA A 102 22.89 1.41 -24.26
C ALA A 102 23.15 1.62 -22.76
N HIS A 103 23.76 0.63 -22.09
CA HIS A 103 23.96 0.68 -20.64
C HIS A 103 25.11 1.60 -20.22
N ALA A 104 26.28 1.46 -20.83
CA ALA A 104 27.51 2.12 -20.39
C ALA A 104 27.73 3.49 -21.05
N THR A 105 27.27 3.68 -22.29
CA THR A 105 27.46 4.94 -23.04
C THR A 105 26.25 5.86 -22.92
N VAL A 106 25.04 5.33 -23.10
CA VAL A 106 23.79 6.12 -23.07
C VAL A 106 23.20 6.20 -21.65
N GLY A 107 23.32 5.12 -20.87
CA GLY A 107 22.72 5.02 -19.55
C GLY A 107 21.21 4.68 -19.58
N LYS A 108 20.76 3.94 -20.59
CA LYS A 108 19.35 3.56 -20.78
C LYS A 108 19.18 2.04 -20.99
N PRO A 109 17.99 1.49 -20.74
CA PRO A 109 17.69 0.09 -21.03
C PRO A 109 17.88 -0.25 -22.51
N PHE A 110 18.16 -1.51 -22.81
CA PHE A 110 18.25 -2.06 -24.16
C PHE A 110 17.14 -3.07 -24.43
N PHE A 111 16.38 -2.81 -25.50
CA PHE A 111 15.32 -3.66 -26.02
C PHE A 111 15.66 -4.16 -27.43
N LEU A 112 15.86 -5.48 -27.59
CA LEU A 112 15.97 -6.08 -28.93
C LEU A 112 14.56 -6.21 -29.55
N GLY A 113 14.11 -5.16 -30.24
CA GLY A 113 12.72 -4.97 -30.61
C GLY A 113 12.21 -5.92 -31.69
N GLU A 114 13.09 -6.35 -32.59
CA GLU A 114 12.82 -7.42 -33.54
C GLU A 114 14.07 -8.25 -33.76
N PHE A 115 13.92 -9.57 -33.84
CA PHE A 115 14.95 -10.41 -34.44
C PHE A 115 14.35 -11.70 -34.97
N ASN A 116 14.93 -12.23 -36.03
CA ASN A 116 14.72 -13.62 -36.43
C ASN A 116 15.73 -14.08 -37.48
N THR A 117 15.69 -15.36 -37.81
CA THR A 117 16.38 -15.96 -38.95
C THR A 117 15.42 -16.85 -39.72
N SER A 118 15.84 -17.29 -40.92
CA SER A 118 15.09 -18.26 -41.70
C SER A 118 14.83 -19.55 -40.90
N THR A 119 13.80 -20.29 -41.29
CA THR A 119 13.43 -21.55 -40.62
C THR A 119 14.58 -22.56 -40.55
N SER A 120 15.48 -22.61 -41.54
CA SER A 120 16.59 -23.57 -41.59
C SER A 120 17.74 -23.24 -40.63
N THR A 121 17.88 -21.99 -40.22
CA THR A 121 18.99 -21.50 -39.37
C THR A 121 18.57 -21.25 -37.93
N ARG A 122 17.27 -21.11 -37.67
CA ARG A 122 16.71 -20.67 -36.39
C ARG A 122 17.15 -21.50 -35.19
N ALA A 123 17.22 -22.81 -35.35
CA ALA A 123 17.64 -23.73 -34.29
C ALA A 123 19.08 -23.48 -33.80
N THR A 124 19.92 -22.85 -34.62
CA THR A 124 21.31 -22.50 -34.25
C THR A 124 21.40 -21.06 -33.71
N TYR A 125 20.68 -20.11 -34.30
CA TYR A 125 20.80 -18.70 -33.93
C TYR A 125 20.03 -18.33 -32.66
N TRP A 126 18.83 -18.86 -32.44
CA TRP A 126 18.03 -18.50 -31.26
C TRP A 126 18.74 -18.80 -29.94
N PRO A 127 19.31 -20.00 -29.71
CA PRO A 127 20.07 -20.26 -28.48
C PRO A 127 21.25 -19.28 -28.30
N ALA A 128 21.95 -18.94 -29.39
CA ALA A 128 23.06 -18.00 -29.34
C ALA A 128 22.59 -16.58 -28.96
N ILE A 129 21.52 -16.09 -29.58
CA ILE A 129 20.92 -14.79 -29.31
C ILE A 129 20.45 -14.69 -27.86
N TYR A 130 19.59 -15.61 -27.40
CA TYR A 130 19.04 -15.59 -26.04
C TYR A 130 20.12 -15.72 -24.96
N SER A 131 21.09 -16.64 -25.14
CA SER A 131 22.21 -16.74 -24.20
C SER A 131 23.04 -15.46 -24.11
N THR A 132 23.16 -14.72 -25.22
CA THR A 132 23.84 -13.44 -25.22
C THR A 132 23.01 -12.38 -24.51
N LEU A 133 21.72 -12.25 -24.81
CA LEU A 133 20.80 -11.32 -24.13
C LEU A 133 20.85 -11.50 -22.60
N GLU A 134 20.81 -12.75 -22.14
CA GLU A 134 20.94 -13.11 -20.73
C GLU A 134 22.30 -12.69 -20.16
N SER A 135 23.39 -13.01 -20.85
CA SER A 135 24.75 -12.72 -20.38
C SER A 135 25.13 -11.24 -20.38
N THR A 136 24.54 -10.44 -21.28
CA THR A 136 24.77 -9.00 -21.40
C THR A 136 23.80 -8.20 -20.54
N ASN A 137 22.94 -8.89 -19.78
CA ASN A 137 21.93 -8.26 -18.95
C ASN A 137 20.99 -7.35 -19.76
N SER A 138 20.66 -7.73 -21.01
CA SER A 138 19.67 -7.01 -21.81
C SER A 138 18.31 -6.96 -21.08
N ASP A 139 17.53 -5.92 -21.34
CA ASP A 139 16.36 -5.59 -20.51
C ASP A 139 15.05 -6.16 -21.06
N ALA A 140 14.96 -6.35 -22.37
CA ALA A 140 13.85 -7.02 -23.04
C ALA A 140 14.22 -7.45 -24.48
N ASP A 141 13.40 -8.33 -25.07
CA ASP A 141 13.47 -8.73 -26.47
C ASP A 141 12.08 -9.11 -27.03
N ALA A 142 11.96 -9.10 -28.36
CA ALA A 142 10.83 -9.65 -29.07
C ALA A 142 11.28 -10.27 -30.40
N PHE A 143 10.98 -11.55 -30.62
CA PHE A 143 11.24 -12.19 -31.91
C PHE A 143 10.16 -11.79 -32.94
N TRP A 144 10.57 -11.63 -34.19
CA TRP A 144 9.66 -11.34 -35.31
C TRP A 144 9.41 -12.60 -36.16
N TRP A 145 8.25 -13.25 -36.17
CA TRP A 145 7.02 -12.88 -35.50
C TRP A 145 6.15 -14.12 -35.28
N TYR A 146 5.18 -14.00 -34.38
CA TYR A 146 4.29 -15.09 -34.00
C TYR A 146 3.02 -15.08 -34.85
N GLU A 147 2.74 -16.18 -35.54
CA GLU A 147 1.57 -16.34 -36.39
C GLU A 147 0.52 -17.26 -35.75
N ASN A 148 -0.76 -16.90 -35.91
CA ASN A 148 -1.88 -17.65 -35.32
C ASN A 148 -2.74 -18.41 -36.36
N SER A 149 -2.39 -18.35 -37.65
CA SER A 149 -3.22 -18.93 -38.72
C SER A 149 -2.45 -19.77 -39.73
N ALA A 150 -1.39 -19.24 -40.36
CA ALA A 150 -0.60 -19.97 -41.35
C ALA A 150 0.82 -19.41 -41.46
N LYS A 151 1.80 -20.29 -41.75
CA LYS A 151 3.21 -19.91 -41.88
C LYS A 151 3.50 -19.12 -43.16
N ASP A 152 4.18 -17.99 -43.03
CA ASP A 152 4.77 -17.25 -44.17
C ASP A 152 5.90 -18.02 -44.90
N GLY A 153 6.40 -19.10 -44.30
CA GLY A 153 7.42 -19.98 -44.86
C GLY A 153 8.86 -19.52 -44.65
N ASN A 154 9.08 -18.36 -44.03
CA ASN A 154 10.42 -17.83 -43.74
C ASN A 154 10.61 -17.57 -42.23
N TYR A 155 9.92 -16.57 -41.70
CA TYR A 155 10.10 -16.05 -40.34
C TYR A 155 9.04 -16.52 -39.36
N GLY A 156 7.85 -16.84 -39.86
CA GLY A 156 6.71 -17.29 -39.09
C GLY A 156 7.02 -18.39 -38.08
N VAL A 157 6.71 -18.11 -36.81
CA VAL A 157 6.74 -19.08 -35.70
C VAL A 157 5.32 -19.26 -35.20
N MET A 158 4.89 -20.51 -35.00
CA MET A 158 3.53 -20.83 -34.56
C MET A 158 3.54 -21.74 -33.34
N HIS A 159 2.37 -21.81 -32.67
CA HIS A 159 2.14 -22.79 -31.60
C HIS A 159 2.54 -24.21 -32.03
N GLY A 160 3.32 -24.89 -31.18
CA GLY A 160 3.79 -26.25 -31.41
C GLY A 160 5.15 -26.34 -32.11
N ASP A 161 5.72 -25.23 -32.59
CA ASP A 161 7.07 -25.23 -33.14
C ASP A 161 8.11 -25.55 -32.07
N ALA A 162 8.98 -26.53 -32.35
CA ALA A 162 10.01 -26.97 -31.42
C ALA A 162 10.91 -25.83 -30.94
N VAL A 163 11.12 -24.81 -31.79
CA VAL A 163 11.97 -23.65 -31.49
C VAL A 163 11.40 -22.76 -30.38
N LEU A 164 10.09 -22.78 -30.14
CA LEU A 164 9.45 -22.05 -29.04
C LEU A 164 9.89 -22.56 -27.67
N SER A 165 10.41 -23.78 -27.56
CA SER A 165 10.99 -24.26 -26.30
C SER A 165 12.20 -23.42 -25.86
N VAL A 166 12.99 -22.92 -26.81
CA VAL A 166 14.14 -22.04 -26.53
C VAL A 166 13.65 -20.68 -26.03
N PHE A 167 12.70 -20.07 -26.74
CA PHE A 167 12.06 -18.83 -26.30
C PHE A 167 11.38 -18.97 -24.93
N THR A 168 10.68 -20.09 -24.69
CA THR A 168 10.00 -20.34 -23.40
C THR A 168 11.01 -20.46 -22.26
N ALA A 169 12.17 -21.09 -22.49
CA ALA A 169 13.23 -21.16 -21.50
C ALA A 169 13.78 -19.76 -21.18
N HIS A 170 14.06 -18.96 -22.21
CA HIS A 170 14.51 -17.57 -22.08
C HIS A 170 13.50 -16.70 -21.32
N SER A 171 12.24 -16.70 -21.75
CA SER A 171 11.16 -15.94 -21.11
C SER A 171 10.97 -16.32 -19.63
N ASN A 172 11.19 -17.58 -19.26
CA ASN A 172 11.18 -17.98 -17.85
C ASN A 172 12.40 -17.46 -17.07
N ALA A 173 13.58 -17.40 -17.70
CA ALA A 173 14.78 -16.80 -17.11
C ALA A 173 14.58 -15.30 -16.89
N ASP A 174 14.02 -14.58 -17.86
CA ASP A 174 13.69 -13.17 -17.71
C ASP A 174 12.64 -12.96 -16.64
N LYS A 175 11.56 -13.74 -16.63
CA LYS A 175 10.56 -13.69 -15.55
C LYS A 175 11.18 -13.89 -14.15
N ALA A 176 12.18 -14.78 -14.04
CA ALA A 176 12.90 -14.99 -12.79
C ALA A 176 13.79 -13.79 -12.43
N LYS A 177 14.42 -13.14 -13.42
CA LYS A 177 15.24 -11.93 -13.28
C LYS A 177 14.41 -10.69 -12.95
N SER A 178 13.26 -10.51 -13.60
CA SER A 178 12.31 -9.41 -13.35
C SER A 178 11.75 -9.46 -11.94
N GLY A 179 11.78 -10.62 -11.27
CA GLY A 179 11.14 -10.83 -9.98
C GLY A 179 9.62 -10.64 -10.09
N THR A 180 8.87 -11.13 -9.12
CA THR A 180 7.44 -10.79 -8.99
C THR A 180 7.24 -9.41 -8.34
N GLY A 181 7.99 -8.39 -8.74
CA GLY A 181 7.86 -7.01 -8.26
C GLY A 181 8.56 -6.08 -9.24
N THR A 182 8.04 -4.94 -9.66
CA THR A 182 7.05 -4.03 -9.08
C THR A 182 6.33 -3.38 -10.26
N GLY A 183 5.00 -3.25 -10.22
CA GLY A 183 4.35 -2.25 -11.06
C GLY A 183 5.09 -0.92 -10.91
N THR A 184 5.27 -0.16 -11.98
CA THR A 184 5.89 1.17 -11.97
C THR A 184 5.12 2.20 -11.13
N GLY A 185 4.06 1.78 -10.44
CA GLY A 185 3.30 2.58 -9.51
C GLY A 185 4.05 2.83 -8.20
N THR A 186 3.90 4.02 -7.65
CA THR A 186 4.23 4.31 -6.26
C THR A 186 2.97 4.17 -5.43
N VAL A 187 3.08 3.47 -4.31
CA VAL A 187 2.10 3.57 -3.23
C VAL A 187 2.60 4.63 -2.26
N THR A 188 1.73 5.48 -1.74
CA THR A 188 2.06 6.45 -0.70
C THR A 188 1.01 6.39 0.40
N VAL A 189 1.42 6.03 1.61
CA VAL A 189 0.55 5.99 2.79
C VAL A 189 0.62 7.33 3.51
N THR A 190 -0.53 7.98 3.65
CA THR A 190 -0.63 9.21 4.44
C THR A 190 -0.60 8.85 5.92
N ASN A 191 0.38 9.38 6.65
CA ASN A 191 0.46 9.20 8.10
C ASN A 191 -0.76 9.87 8.78
N PRO A 192 -1.58 9.12 9.54
CA PRO A 192 -2.78 9.68 10.19
C PRO A 192 -2.46 10.59 11.39
N GLY A 193 -1.19 10.72 11.77
CA GLY A 193 -0.76 11.37 12.99
C GLY A 193 -0.97 10.50 14.22
N SER A 194 -0.42 10.93 15.36
CA SER A 194 -0.60 10.23 16.63
C SER A 194 -2.06 10.14 17.03
N GLN A 195 -2.47 8.95 17.48
CA GLN A 195 -3.83 8.67 17.90
C GLN A 195 -3.93 8.56 19.42
N THR A 196 -5.09 8.94 19.95
CA THR A 196 -5.41 8.78 21.38
C THR A 196 -6.77 8.11 21.54
N SER A 197 -6.89 7.24 22.54
CA SER A 197 -8.13 6.54 22.88
C SER A 197 -8.17 6.21 24.36
N THR A 198 -9.28 5.65 24.83
CA THR A 198 -9.49 5.27 26.23
C THR A 198 -9.95 3.81 26.29
N VAL A 199 -9.42 3.03 27.24
CA VAL A 199 -9.86 1.63 27.43
C VAL A 199 -11.38 1.55 27.54
N GLY A 200 -11.98 0.61 26.81
CA GLY A 200 -13.42 0.36 26.83
C GLY A 200 -14.27 1.30 25.96
N THR A 201 -13.66 2.29 25.30
CA THR A 201 -14.36 3.18 24.34
C THR A 201 -14.03 2.77 22.91
N ALA A 202 -15.05 2.65 22.05
CA ALA A 202 -14.83 2.33 20.64
C ALA A 202 -13.99 3.41 19.94
N ALA A 203 -13.04 2.99 19.11
CA ALA A 203 -12.20 3.87 18.32
C ALA A 203 -12.23 3.45 16.84
N SER A 204 -12.06 4.43 15.94
CA SER A 204 -12.06 4.22 14.49
C SER A 204 -11.16 5.23 13.81
N VAL A 205 -10.24 4.76 12.95
CA VAL A 205 -9.31 5.59 12.19
C VAL A 205 -9.19 5.03 10.77
N GLN A 206 -9.40 5.88 9.76
CA GLN A 206 -9.26 5.51 8.36
C GLN A 206 -7.81 5.74 7.90
N ILE A 207 -7.18 4.71 7.33
CA ILE A 207 -5.89 4.87 6.65
C ILE A 207 -6.14 5.29 5.21
N HIS A 208 -5.41 6.32 4.77
CA HIS A 208 -5.45 6.81 3.40
C HIS A 208 -4.14 6.46 2.69
N ALA A 209 -4.26 5.84 1.53
CA ALA A 209 -3.13 5.56 0.66
C ALA A 209 -3.50 5.92 -0.78
N ALA A 210 -2.53 6.45 -1.51
CA ALA A 210 -2.63 6.67 -2.95
C ALA A 210 -1.79 5.63 -3.67
N ASP A 211 -2.27 5.17 -4.82
CA ASP A 211 -1.53 4.35 -5.78
C ASP A 211 -1.48 5.11 -7.10
N SER A 212 -0.29 5.26 -7.68
CA SER A 212 -0.13 5.87 -8.99
C SER A 212 -0.37 4.89 -10.14
N ALA A 213 -0.53 3.59 -9.85
CA ALA A 213 -0.96 2.56 -10.79
C ALA A 213 -2.45 2.19 -10.61
N SER A 214 -2.97 1.34 -11.52
CA SER A 214 -4.36 0.91 -11.55
C SER A 214 -4.65 -0.34 -10.69
N GLY A 215 -3.80 -0.66 -9.73
CA GLY A 215 -3.93 -1.88 -8.94
C GLY A 215 -4.86 -1.71 -7.73
N THR A 216 -5.23 -2.84 -7.12
CA THR A 216 -6.08 -2.85 -5.91
C THR A 216 -5.21 -2.85 -4.66
N LEU A 217 -5.44 -1.89 -3.76
CA LEU A 217 -4.75 -1.80 -2.48
C LEU A 217 -5.28 -2.81 -1.46
N SER A 218 -4.36 -3.41 -0.72
CA SER A 218 -4.59 -4.22 0.47
C SER A 218 -3.87 -3.62 1.68
N TYR A 219 -4.46 -3.72 2.86
CA TYR A 219 -3.97 -3.06 4.07
C TYR A 219 -3.60 -4.05 5.16
N THR A 220 -2.49 -3.78 5.84
CA THR A 220 -2.09 -4.51 7.05
C THR A 220 -1.65 -3.54 8.14
N ALA A 221 -1.69 -4.00 9.38
CA ALA A 221 -1.25 -3.22 10.53
C ALA A 221 -0.58 -4.12 11.56
N THR A 222 0.51 -3.65 12.14
CA THR A 222 1.20 -4.29 13.26
C THR A 222 1.33 -3.31 14.41
N GLY A 223 1.45 -3.84 15.64
CA GLY A 223 1.57 -3.01 16.84
C GLY A 223 0.29 -2.29 17.26
N LEU A 224 -0.88 -2.63 16.70
CA LEU A 224 -2.16 -2.08 17.15
C LEU A 224 -2.41 -2.40 18.64
N PRO A 225 -2.99 -1.45 19.41
CA PRO A 225 -3.49 -1.75 20.75
C PRO A 225 -4.46 -2.94 20.76
N ALA A 226 -4.38 -3.76 21.80
CA ALA A 226 -5.27 -4.92 21.96
C ALA A 226 -6.74 -4.50 21.89
N GLY A 227 -7.52 -5.18 21.04
CA GLY A 227 -8.93 -4.87 20.79
C GLY A 227 -9.20 -4.00 19.56
N LEU A 228 -8.16 -3.55 18.85
CA LEU A 228 -8.26 -2.92 17.53
C LEU A 228 -7.78 -3.87 16.42
N ALA A 229 -8.37 -3.75 15.23
CA ALA A 229 -7.97 -4.47 14.03
C ALA A 229 -8.12 -3.58 12.79
N ILE A 230 -7.37 -3.87 11.74
CA ILE A 230 -7.50 -3.20 10.42
C ILE A 230 -8.26 -4.10 9.44
N SER A 231 -9.18 -3.51 8.68
CA SER A 231 -9.80 -4.15 7.52
C SER A 231 -8.83 -4.18 6.35
N ALA A 232 -8.46 -5.36 5.87
CA ALA A 232 -7.53 -5.51 4.75
C ALA A 232 -8.04 -4.94 3.43
N ALA A 233 -9.36 -4.83 3.26
CA ALA A 233 -9.98 -4.32 2.04
C ALA A 233 -10.17 -2.80 2.04
N THR A 234 -10.29 -2.19 3.22
CA THR A 234 -10.68 -0.77 3.32
C THR A 234 -9.69 0.09 4.07
N GLY A 235 -8.70 -0.48 4.76
CA GLY A 235 -7.76 0.28 5.58
C GLY A 235 -8.37 0.88 6.85
N LEU A 236 -9.63 0.56 7.18
CA LEU A 236 -10.28 1.04 8.39
C LEU A 236 -9.76 0.29 9.61
N ILE A 237 -9.09 1.01 10.52
CA ILE A 237 -8.77 0.51 11.86
C ILE A 237 -9.98 0.76 12.76
N SER A 238 -10.52 -0.27 13.40
CA SER A 238 -11.64 -0.12 14.33
C SER A 238 -11.63 -1.15 15.44
N GLY A 239 -12.37 -0.88 16.51
CA GLY A 239 -12.57 -1.79 17.64
C GLY A 239 -12.64 -1.05 18.98
N THR A 240 -12.45 -1.78 20.08
CA THR A 240 -12.48 -1.24 21.45
C THR A 240 -11.20 -1.64 22.18
N PRO A 241 -10.28 -0.69 22.46
CA PRO A 241 -9.05 -0.99 23.16
C PRO A 241 -9.29 -1.56 24.56
N THR A 242 -8.56 -2.60 24.95
CA THR A 242 -8.75 -3.31 26.22
C THR A 242 -7.65 -3.05 27.25
N THR A 243 -6.49 -2.55 26.82
CA THR A 243 -5.32 -2.35 27.68
C THR A 243 -4.75 -0.94 27.48
N ALA A 244 -4.49 -0.25 28.60
CA ALA A 244 -3.85 1.05 28.58
C ALA A 244 -2.36 0.93 28.25
N GLY A 245 -1.81 1.92 27.54
CA GLY A 245 -0.42 1.94 27.14
C GLY A 245 -0.20 2.71 25.84
N THR A 246 1.07 2.88 25.48
CA THR A 246 1.46 3.47 24.20
C THR A 246 2.01 2.38 23.29
N SER A 247 1.49 2.33 22.06
CA SER A 247 1.93 1.40 21.03
C SER A 247 2.54 2.15 19.85
N SER A 248 3.59 1.60 19.25
CA SER A 248 4.10 2.02 17.94
C SER A 248 3.38 1.21 16.88
N VAL A 249 2.50 1.87 16.12
CA VAL A 249 1.69 1.22 15.08
C VAL A 249 2.36 1.44 13.74
N THR A 250 2.52 0.37 12.97
CA THR A 250 2.93 0.42 11.57
C THR A 250 1.78 -0.06 10.70
N VAL A 251 1.31 0.80 9.81
CA VAL A 251 0.33 0.45 8.78
C VAL A 251 1.02 0.37 7.43
N THR A 252 0.65 -0.62 6.64
CA THR A 252 1.20 -0.86 5.30
C THR A 252 0.06 -0.97 4.32
N ALA A 253 0.15 -0.24 3.21
CA ALA A 253 -0.69 -0.45 2.05
C ALA A 253 0.16 -1.09 0.95
N THR A 254 -0.34 -2.18 0.38
CA THR A 254 0.34 -2.93 -0.69
C THR A 254 -0.60 -3.00 -1.88
N ASP A 255 -0.09 -2.54 -3.01
CA ASP A 255 -0.76 -2.73 -4.28
C ASP A 255 -0.59 -4.18 -4.78
N SER A 256 -1.64 -4.70 -5.41
CA SER A 256 -1.71 -5.99 -6.09
C SER A 256 -0.59 -6.24 -7.11
N THR A 257 0.07 -5.20 -7.64
CA THR A 257 1.22 -5.31 -8.55
C THR A 257 2.58 -5.31 -7.84
N GLY A 258 2.60 -5.23 -6.51
CA GLY A 258 3.80 -5.35 -5.67
C GLY A 258 4.24 -4.09 -4.91
N PRO A 259 4.09 -2.85 -5.43
CA PRO A 259 4.47 -1.64 -4.70
C PRO A 259 3.79 -1.54 -3.33
N SER A 260 4.51 -1.03 -2.34
CA SER A 260 3.95 -0.79 -1.01
C SER A 260 4.62 0.38 -0.34
N ASP A 261 3.89 1.04 0.55
CA ASP A 261 4.44 2.04 1.46
C ASP A 261 3.88 1.84 2.86
N SER A 262 4.55 2.40 3.86
CA SER A 262 4.18 2.24 5.26
C SER A 262 4.28 3.56 6.01
N ALA A 263 3.32 3.78 6.91
CA ALA A 263 3.37 4.88 7.86
C ALA A 263 3.48 4.33 9.29
N VAL A 264 4.34 4.98 10.09
CA VAL A 264 4.49 4.68 11.51
C VAL A 264 3.96 5.84 12.33
N PHE A 265 3.13 5.55 13.32
CA PHE A 265 2.59 6.53 14.25
C PHE A 265 2.39 5.92 15.63
N THR A 266 2.25 6.80 16.63
CA THR A 266 2.01 6.37 18.01
C THR A 266 0.51 6.31 18.29
N TRP A 267 0.07 5.29 19.04
CA TRP A 267 -1.27 5.19 19.57
C TRP A 267 -1.22 5.12 21.09
N THR A 268 -1.73 6.14 21.77
CA THR A 268 -1.83 6.17 23.23
C THR A 268 -3.23 5.77 23.66
N VAL A 269 -3.33 4.65 24.36
CA VAL A 269 -4.55 4.25 25.07
C VAL A 269 -4.42 4.72 26.52
N ASN A 270 -5.18 5.75 26.86
CA ASN A 270 -5.32 6.19 28.23
C ASN A 270 -6.02 5.12 29.06
N PRO A 271 -5.70 4.99 30.37
CA PRO A 271 -6.51 4.21 31.28
C PRO A 271 -7.98 4.56 31.10
N GLY A 272 -8.80 3.53 30.98
CA GLY A 272 -10.25 3.68 31.18
C GLY A 272 -10.44 4.38 32.51
N GLY A 273 -11.22 5.46 32.52
CA GLY A 273 -11.49 6.17 33.76
C GLY A 273 -11.88 5.16 34.83
N THR A 274 -11.21 5.24 35.99
CA THR A 274 -11.60 4.50 37.20
C THR A 274 -13.02 4.85 37.66
N GLY A 275 -13.66 5.83 37.03
CA GLY A 275 -15.10 5.94 36.96
C GLY A 275 -15.65 4.86 36.04
N SER A 276 -15.93 3.68 36.59
CA SER A 276 -16.95 2.80 36.03
C SER A 276 -18.13 3.66 35.56
N PRO A 277 -18.73 3.41 34.37
CA PRO A 277 -19.54 4.37 33.60
C PRO A 277 -20.88 4.68 34.29
N CYS A 278 -20.77 5.34 35.42
CA CYS A 278 -21.82 5.63 36.36
C CYS A 278 -21.47 6.91 37.11
N SER A 279 -22.47 7.76 37.29
CA SER A 279 -22.42 8.87 38.25
C SER A 279 -23.49 8.69 39.31
N ALA A 280 -23.18 9.07 40.55
CA ALA A 280 -24.16 9.15 41.63
C ALA A 280 -24.28 10.59 42.14
N THR A 281 -25.48 11.14 42.15
CA THR A 281 -25.77 12.47 42.69
C THR A 281 -26.56 12.35 43.99
N TYR A 282 -26.26 13.21 44.95
CA TYR A 282 -26.85 13.18 46.30
C TYR A 282 -27.67 14.44 46.55
N HIS A 283 -28.89 14.25 47.06
CA HIS A 283 -29.80 15.32 47.40
C HIS A 283 -30.42 15.07 48.78
N VAL A 284 -30.37 16.08 49.67
CA VAL A 284 -31.09 16.04 50.95
C VAL A 284 -32.51 16.50 50.71
N ASP A 285 -33.48 15.59 50.87
CA ASP A 285 -34.90 15.86 50.62
C ASP A 285 -35.53 16.66 51.78
N ASN A 286 -35.18 16.30 53.02
CA ASN A 286 -35.66 16.95 54.23
C ASN A 286 -34.65 16.78 55.37
N GLN A 287 -34.48 17.80 56.21
CA GLN A 287 -33.58 17.76 57.36
C GLN A 287 -34.23 18.42 58.58
N TRP A 288 -34.13 17.77 59.73
CA TRP A 288 -34.55 18.26 61.04
C TRP A 288 -33.41 18.13 62.05
N GLY A 289 -33.63 18.63 63.28
CA GLY A 289 -32.56 18.88 64.25
C GLY A 289 -31.54 17.76 64.47
N TYR A 290 -31.96 16.48 64.35
CA TYR A 290 -31.09 15.32 64.60
C TYR A 290 -31.12 14.27 63.48
N GLY A 291 -31.74 14.58 62.33
CA GLY A 291 -31.89 13.60 61.25
C GLY A 291 -32.30 14.20 59.91
N PHE A 292 -32.19 13.39 58.86
CA PHE A 292 -32.54 13.78 57.50
C PHE A 292 -32.96 12.57 56.67
N THR A 293 -33.64 12.86 55.56
CA THR A 293 -33.83 11.92 54.45
C THR A 293 -33.09 12.44 53.22
N ALA A 294 -32.47 11.54 52.47
CA ALA A 294 -31.75 11.88 51.25
C ALA A 294 -32.02 10.87 50.14
N THR A 295 -31.99 11.36 48.91
CA THR A 295 -32.12 10.60 47.68
C THR A 295 -30.80 10.61 46.93
N VAL A 296 -30.39 9.44 46.45
CA VAL A 296 -29.23 9.25 45.58
C VAL A 296 -29.71 8.79 44.22
N THR A 297 -29.34 9.52 43.16
CA THR A 297 -29.64 9.15 41.77
C THR A 297 -28.41 8.56 41.12
N VAL A 298 -28.56 7.36 40.57
CA VAL A 298 -27.53 6.57 39.89
C VAL A 298 -27.80 6.65 38.39
N THR A 299 -26.88 7.21 37.63
CA THR A 299 -27.02 7.40 36.18
C THR A 299 -25.98 6.56 35.47
N ASN A 300 -26.41 5.77 34.47
CA ASN A 300 -25.51 5.07 33.57
C ASN A 300 -24.96 6.06 32.53
N THR A 301 -23.68 6.41 32.67
CA THR A 301 -22.99 7.30 31.74
C THR A 301 -22.29 6.54 30.61
N GLY A 302 -22.47 5.22 30.56
CA GLY A 302 -21.91 4.33 29.55
C GLY A 302 -22.83 4.12 28.36
N THR A 303 -22.35 3.28 27.44
CA THR A 303 -23.02 2.95 26.17
C THR A 303 -23.73 1.61 26.18
N VAL A 304 -23.64 0.84 27.28
CA VAL A 304 -24.28 -0.47 27.44
C VAL A 304 -25.16 -0.47 28.69
N ALA A 305 -26.28 -1.19 28.67
CA ALA A 305 -27.14 -1.32 29.83
C ALA A 305 -26.43 -2.04 30.99
N THR A 306 -26.62 -1.56 32.22
CA THR A 306 -26.00 -2.15 33.41
C THR A 306 -26.63 -3.52 33.75
N LYS A 307 -25.90 -4.35 34.49
CA LYS A 307 -26.41 -5.59 35.13
C LYS A 307 -26.45 -5.47 36.65
N GLY A 308 -25.79 -4.46 37.20
CA GLY A 308 -25.79 -4.10 38.60
C GLY A 308 -25.13 -2.75 38.81
N TRP A 309 -25.38 -2.14 39.97
CA TRP A 309 -24.73 -0.91 40.39
C TRP A 309 -24.44 -0.92 41.89
N LYS A 310 -23.40 -0.17 42.26
CA LYS A 310 -22.94 0.04 43.62
C LYS A 310 -22.52 1.49 43.77
N VAL A 311 -23.01 2.13 44.83
CA VAL A 311 -22.61 3.47 45.23
C VAL A 311 -21.94 3.40 46.60
N SER A 312 -20.79 4.05 46.74
CA SER A 312 -20.07 4.13 48.00
C SER A 312 -19.70 5.56 48.33
N TRP A 313 -19.82 5.94 49.60
CA TRP A 313 -19.38 7.24 50.11
C TRP A 313 -18.88 7.12 51.54
N THR A 314 -18.13 8.13 51.97
CA THR A 314 -17.67 8.26 53.36
C THR A 314 -18.12 9.61 53.89
N TRP A 315 -18.82 9.63 55.01
CA TRP A 315 -19.17 10.87 55.69
C TRP A 315 -17.97 11.45 56.43
N ALA A 316 -17.84 12.78 56.37
CA ALA A 316 -16.85 13.51 57.16
C ALA A 316 -17.28 13.66 58.64
N GLY A 317 -18.57 13.52 58.93
CA GLY A 317 -19.15 13.65 60.26
C GLY A 317 -19.55 12.31 60.88
N ASN A 318 -20.60 12.35 61.70
CA ASN A 318 -21.09 11.22 62.49
C ASN A 318 -22.46 10.69 62.00
N GLN A 319 -22.80 10.94 60.74
CA GLN A 319 -24.04 10.47 60.13
C GLN A 319 -24.19 8.95 60.26
N GLN A 320 -25.37 8.48 60.62
CA GLN A 320 -25.71 7.06 60.76
C GLN A 320 -27.02 6.75 60.03
N VAL A 321 -26.98 5.88 59.02
CA VAL A 321 -28.17 5.39 58.31
C VAL A 321 -29.02 4.56 59.26
N SER A 322 -30.29 4.93 59.43
CA SER A 322 -31.27 4.15 60.19
C SER A 322 -32.15 3.27 59.32
N ASN A 323 -32.40 3.68 58.08
CA ASN A 323 -33.19 2.92 57.11
C ASN A 323 -32.80 3.29 55.67
N MET A 324 -32.90 2.34 54.73
CA MET A 324 -32.63 2.55 53.30
C MET A 324 -33.68 1.79 52.46
N TRP A 325 -34.13 2.40 51.37
CA TRP A 325 -35.10 1.81 50.44
C TRP A 325 -34.61 1.87 49.00
N ASN A 326 -35.07 0.94 48.15
CA ASN A 326 -34.63 0.74 46.77
C ASN A 326 -33.13 0.39 46.61
N ALA A 327 -32.45 0.03 47.69
CA ALA A 327 -31.07 -0.44 47.69
C ALA A 327 -30.80 -1.32 48.93
N ASN A 328 -29.79 -2.19 48.84
CA ASN A 328 -29.21 -2.85 50.01
C ASN A 328 -28.07 -1.99 50.56
N GLY A 329 -28.23 -1.45 51.76
CA GLY A 329 -27.25 -0.58 52.42
C GLY A 329 -26.45 -1.28 53.51
N VAL A 330 -25.14 -1.07 53.51
CA VAL A 330 -24.24 -1.46 54.61
C VAL A 330 -23.43 -0.24 55.03
N GLN A 331 -23.40 0.05 56.34
CA GLN A 331 -22.55 1.09 56.92
C GLN A 331 -21.55 0.47 57.91
N SER A 332 -20.29 0.90 57.81
CA SER A 332 -19.24 0.59 58.78
C SER A 332 -18.48 1.88 59.14
N GLY A 333 -18.57 2.30 60.40
CA GLY A 333 -18.09 3.61 60.83
C GLY A 333 -18.79 4.73 60.05
N THR A 334 -18.01 5.55 59.32
CA THR A 334 -18.53 6.62 58.46
C THR A 334 -18.67 6.21 56.99
N GLY A 335 -18.25 4.99 56.61
CA GLY A 335 -18.32 4.49 55.24
C GLY A 335 -19.64 3.77 54.97
N VAL A 336 -20.32 4.13 53.88
CA VAL A 336 -21.57 3.52 53.43
C VAL A 336 -21.39 2.93 52.03
N THR A 337 -21.99 1.76 51.80
CA THR A 337 -22.12 1.14 50.49
C THR A 337 -23.58 0.76 50.26
N ALA A 338 -24.13 1.17 49.12
CA ALA A 338 -25.47 0.83 48.64
C ALA A 338 -25.35 0.04 47.33
N THR A 339 -26.03 -1.09 47.22
CA THR A 339 -26.13 -1.88 45.98
C THR A 339 -27.56 -2.02 45.50
N ASN A 340 -27.72 -2.26 44.20
CA ASN A 340 -29.02 -2.41 43.55
C ASN A 340 -29.89 -3.51 44.16
N MET A 341 -31.20 -3.36 43.98
CA MET A 341 -32.18 -4.43 44.09
C MET A 341 -32.29 -5.17 42.75
N ALA A 342 -32.97 -6.33 42.74
CA ALA A 342 -33.14 -7.10 41.51
C ALA A 342 -33.96 -6.38 40.43
N TYR A 343 -34.86 -5.47 40.80
CA TYR A 343 -35.76 -4.77 39.87
C TYR A 343 -35.19 -3.45 39.31
N ASN A 344 -34.07 -2.95 39.85
CA ASN A 344 -33.46 -1.68 39.43
C ASN A 344 -31.97 -1.82 39.08
N ASN A 345 -31.51 -3.04 38.81
CA ASN A 345 -30.12 -3.34 38.48
C ASN A 345 -29.74 -3.00 37.03
N VAL A 346 -30.72 -2.99 36.12
CA VAL A 346 -30.56 -2.65 34.70
C VAL A 346 -30.95 -1.21 34.45
N ILE A 347 -29.98 -0.41 34.03
CA ILE A 347 -30.12 0.99 33.64
C ILE A 347 -29.64 1.10 32.20
N ALA A 348 -30.51 1.48 31.28
CA ALA A 348 -30.14 1.72 29.87
C ALA A 348 -29.09 2.84 29.74
N PRO A 349 -28.31 2.90 28.63
CA PRO A 349 -27.41 4.02 28.36
C PRO A 349 -28.11 5.37 28.50
N GLY A 350 -27.54 6.28 29.29
CA GLY A 350 -28.13 7.59 29.60
C GLY A 350 -29.33 7.57 30.56
N GLY A 351 -29.81 6.39 30.97
CA GLY A 351 -30.88 6.21 31.95
C GLY A 351 -30.39 6.41 33.38
N ASN A 352 -31.35 6.46 34.32
CA ASN A 352 -31.08 6.55 35.74
C ASN A 352 -32.08 5.76 36.60
N THR A 353 -31.70 5.50 37.84
CA THR A 353 -32.56 5.01 38.93
C THR A 353 -32.20 5.76 40.21
N SER A 354 -33.06 5.72 41.23
CA SER A 354 -32.77 6.35 42.51
C SER A 354 -33.06 5.42 43.69
N PHE A 355 -32.32 5.62 44.77
CA PHE A 355 -32.60 5.03 46.08
C PHE A 355 -32.59 6.13 47.14
N GLY A 356 -33.19 5.86 48.29
CA GLY A 356 -33.23 6.84 49.38
C GLY A 356 -32.94 6.21 50.73
N PHE A 357 -32.61 7.05 51.70
CA PHE A 357 -32.33 6.61 53.05
C PHE A 357 -32.67 7.69 54.07
N GLN A 358 -32.87 7.26 55.31
CA GLN A 358 -32.97 8.12 56.49
C GLN A 358 -31.70 7.95 57.33
N ALA A 359 -31.16 9.05 57.84
CA ALA A 359 -29.99 9.02 58.72
C ALA A 359 -30.09 10.04 59.86
N GLY A 360 -29.47 9.72 60.99
CA GLY A 360 -29.28 10.62 62.12
C GLY A 360 -27.90 11.29 62.06
N PHE A 361 -27.74 12.46 62.68
CA PHE A 361 -26.47 13.17 62.83
C PHE A 361 -26.50 14.14 64.01
N SER A 362 -25.35 14.69 64.40
CA SER A 362 -25.27 15.87 65.27
C SER A 362 -24.27 16.89 64.74
N GLY A 363 -24.53 18.18 64.98
CA GLY A 363 -23.69 19.25 64.45
C GLY A 363 -23.93 19.52 62.96
N THR A 364 -22.91 19.33 62.12
CA THR A 364 -22.97 19.68 60.69
C THR A 364 -23.30 18.47 59.81
N ASN A 365 -23.97 18.73 58.68
CA ASN A 365 -24.33 17.71 57.68
C ASN A 365 -23.75 18.02 56.29
N PRO A 366 -22.43 17.87 56.07
CA PRO A 366 -21.82 18.13 54.77
C PRO A 366 -22.21 17.06 53.73
N THR A 367 -22.45 17.50 52.49
CA THR A 367 -22.70 16.61 51.35
C THR A 367 -21.46 15.73 51.09
N PRO A 368 -21.60 14.39 51.06
CA PRO A 368 -20.47 13.51 50.79
C PRO A 368 -20.13 13.48 49.30
N THR A 369 -18.89 13.11 48.98
CA THR A 369 -18.50 12.70 47.62
C THR A 369 -18.83 11.23 47.42
N LEU A 370 -19.54 10.93 46.34
CA LEU A 370 -19.97 9.58 46.01
C LEU A 370 -19.06 8.99 44.93
N THR A 371 -18.81 7.69 45.02
CA THR A 371 -18.26 6.87 43.95
C THR A 371 -19.33 5.92 43.46
N CYS A 372 -19.43 5.73 42.15
CA CYS A 372 -20.35 4.75 41.57
C CYS A 372 -19.60 3.74 40.70
N THR A 373 -20.03 2.49 40.77
CA THR A 373 -19.61 1.43 39.88
C THR A 373 -20.79 0.63 39.35
N VAL A 374 -20.72 0.20 38.11
CA VAL A 374 -21.66 -0.66 37.40
C VAL A 374 -20.94 -1.89 36.83
N SER A 375 -21.68 -2.99 36.67
CA SER A 375 -21.24 -4.28 36.10
C SER A 375 -22.03 -4.69 34.88
#